data_AF-Q4C0V9-F1
#
_entry.id   AF-Q4C0V9-F1
#
_cell.length_a   1.000
_cell.length_b   1.000
_cell.length_c   1.000
_cell.angle_alpha   90.00
_cell.angle_beta   90.00
_cell.angle_gamma   90.00
#
_symmetry.space_group_name_H-M   'P 1'
#
loop_
_entity.id
_entity.type
_entity.pdbx_description
1 polymer ?
#
loop_
_entity_poly.entity_id
_entity_poly.type
_entity_poly.pdbx_seq_one_letter_code
_entity_poly.pdbx_strand_id
1 'polypeptide(L)'
;MVKSGINFGETFSANPKVGYQKGYNRKIKDLDNFKQFVQIHGSKTQEEMAEIWPTPVSDRTIGKALKKIGYTRKKKLTDIEREMRKKDKNLGQKSEQRRKKS
;
A
#
# COMPACT_ATOMS: atom_id res chain seq x y z
N MET A 1 -15.43 74.70 0.80
CA MET A 1 -14.62 73.93 1.76
C MET A 1 -15.58 73.23 2.71
N VAL A 2 -15.64 71.93 2.94
CA VAL A 2 -14.94 70.72 2.46
C VAL A 2 -15.99 69.59 2.62
N LYS A 3 -16.17 68.72 1.61
CA LYS A 3 -17.03 67.52 1.74
C LYS A 3 -16.26 66.49 2.57
N SER A 4 -16.72 66.18 3.78
CA SER A 4 -16.17 65.11 4.61
C SER A 4 -16.66 63.76 4.09
N GLY A 5 -15.75 63.05 3.43
CA GLY A 5 -15.99 61.77 2.77
C GLY A 5 -16.34 60.65 3.75
N ILE A 6 -17.32 59.85 3.34
CA ILE A 6 -17.64 58.56 3.94
C ILE A 6 -16.52 57.59 3.53
N ASN A 7 -15.73 57.09 4.48
CA ASN A 7 -14.74 56.03 4.24
C ASN A 7 -15.45 54.68 4.16
N PHE A 8 -15.94 54.31 2.98
CA PHE A 8 -16.37 52.94 2.68
C PHE A 8 -15.15 52.15 2.19
N GLY A 9 -14.41 51.54 3.11
CA GLY A 9 -13.07 51.03 2.80
C GLY A 9 -12.65 49.71 3.44
N GLU A 10 -13.53 48.95 4.08
CA GLU A 10 -13.17 47.64 4.63
C GLU A 10 -13.96 46.53 3.93
N THR A 11 -13.43 46.02 2.82
CA THR A 11 -13.90 44.77 2.24
C THR A 11 -13.47 43.62 3.15
N PHE A 12 -14.38 43.11 3.98
CA PHE A 12 -14.18 41.84 4.69
C PHE A 12 -14.17 40.69 3.68
N SER A 13 -13.00 40.35 3.16
CA SER A 13 -12.80 39.24 2.24
C SER A 13 -12.75 37.92 3.01
N ALA A 14 -13.89 37.23 3.08
CA ALA A 14 -13.99 35.89 3.64
C ALA A 14 -13.54 34.83 2.61
N ASN A 15 -12.22 34.71 2.39
CA ASN A 15 -11.71 33.63 1.55
C ASN A 15 -11.71 32.31 2.34
N PRO A 16 -12.22 31.20 1.76
CA PRO A 16 -12.15 29.90 2.41
C PRO A 16 -10.68 29.48 2.59
N LYS A 17 -10.35 28.92 3.75
CA LYS A 17 -9.03 28.31 4.01
C LYS A 17 -8.86 27.11 3.07
N VAL A 18 -8.10 27.30 2.00
CA VAL A 18 -7.68 26.23 1.09
C VAL A 18 -6.59 25.36 1.74
N GLY A 19 -6.60 24.05 1.46
CA GLY A 19 -5.56 23.11 1.91
C GLY A 19 -5.87 22.31 3.20
N TYR A 20 -7.12 22.34 3.70
CA TYR A 20 -7.53 21.56 4.88
C TYR A 20 -7.47 20.03 4.64
N GLN A 21 -7.79 19.59 3.42
CA GLN A 21 -7.76 18.18 3.03
C GLN A 21 -6.34 17.79 2.55
N LYS A 22 -5.42 17.54 3.49
CA LYS A 22 -4.17 16.83 3.16
C LYS A 22 -4.49 15.34 3.16
N GLY A 23 -4.63 14.75 1.97
CA GLY A 23 -4.87 13.32 1.81
C GLY A 23 -3.80 12.44 2.47
N TYR A 24 -3.97 11.11 2.39
CA TYR A 24 -3.07 10.15 3.04
C TYR A 24 -1.60 10.34 2.61
N ASN A 25 -0.76 10.75 3.56
CA ASN A 25 0.69 10.85 3.36
C ASN A 25 1.31 9.46 3.25
N ARG A 26 1.90 9.16 2.09
CA ARG A 26 2.57 7.87 1.83
C ARG A 26 3.85 7.80 2.67
N LYS A 27 4.03 6.69 3.39
CA LYS A 27 5.24 6.44 4.20
C LYS A 27 6.50 6.20 3.37
N ILE A 28 6.34 5.60 2.19
CA ILE A 28 7.40 5.43 1.18
C ILE A 28 7.12 6.44 0.07
N LYS A 29 7.79 7.60 0.14
CA LYS A 29 7.69 8.68 -0.86
C LYS A 29 8.65 8.45 -2.02
N ASP A 30 9.87 8.06 -1.69
CA ASP A 30 10.95 7.82 -2.64
C ASP A 30 10.96 6.36 -3.09
N LEU A 31 10.59 6.13 -4.35
CA LEU A 31 10.56 4.79 -4.93
C LEU A 31 11.92 4.34 -5.45
N ASP A 32 12.82 5.26 -5.78
CA ASP A 32 14.12 4.90 -6.34
C ASP A 32 15.06 4.41 -5.24
N ASN A 33 15.05 5.07 -4.08
CA ASN A 33 15.68 4.55 -2.87
C ASN A 33 15.08 3.20 -2.46
N PHE A 34 13.77 3.03 -2.61
CA PHE A 34 13.11 1.76 -2.33
C PHE A 34 13.55 0.65 -3.31
N LYS A 35 13.76 0.94 -4.59
CA LYS A 35 14.29 -0.04 -5.56
C LYS A 35 15.68 -0.53 -5.17
N GLN A 36 16.58 0.36 -4.77
CA GLN A 36 17.94 -0.01 -4.34
C GLN A 36 17.89 -0.89 -3.09
N PHE A 37 17.08 -0.51 -2.11
CA PHE A 37 16.85 -1.31 -0.91
C PHE A 37 16.36 -2.72 -1.23
N VAL A 38 15.42 -2.86 -2.17
CA VAL A 38 14.89 -4.17 -2.59
C VAL A 38 15.95 -5.00 -3.34
N GLN A 39 16.85 -4.37 -4.09
CA GLN A 39 17.98 -5.10 -4.71
C GLN A 39 18.93 -5.67 -3.64
N ILE A 40 19.22 -4.91 -2.59
CA ILE A 40 20.12 -5.34 -1.51
C ILE A 40 19.45 -6.40 -0.61
N HIS A 41 18.15 -6.27 -0.35
CA HIS A 41 17.43 -7.11 0.62
C HIS A 41 16.41 -8.06 -0.01
N GLY A 42 16.45 -8.31 -1.32
CA GLY A 42 15.42 -9.08 -2.05
C GLY A 42 15.20 -10.52 -1.58
N SER A 43 16.13 -11.08 -0.80
CA SER A 43 15.99 -12.39 -0.17
C SER A 43 15.06 -12.40 1.06
N LYS A 44 14.88 -11.24 1.71
CA LYS A 44 14.14 -11.07 2.97
C LYS A 44 12.63 -11.08 2.76
N THR A 45 11.89 -11.37 3.84
CA THR A 45 10.43 -11.30 3.85
C THR A 45 9.94 -9.85 3.94
N GLN A 46 8.64 -9.63 3.71
CA GLN A 46 8.06 -8.28 3.82
C GLN A 46 8.07 -7.74 5.25
N GLU A 47 7.98 -8.63 6.24
CA GLU A 47 8.07 -8.29 7.68
C GLU A 47 9.49 -7.85 8.03
N GLU A 48 10.50 -8.64 7.66
CA GLU A 48 11.90 -8.29 7.87
C GLU A 48 12.29 -6.99 7.14
N MET A 49 11.81 -6.80 5.91
CA MET A 49 12.02 -5.56 5.17
C MET A 49 11.40 -4.35 5.87
N ALA A 50 10.28 -4.53 6.56
CA ALA A 50 9.62 -3.45 7.29
C ALA A 50 10.42 -3.01 8.54
N GLU A 51 11.11 -3.96 9.19
CA GLU A 51 12.00 -3.69 10.32
C GLU A 51 13.28 -2.95 9.92
N ILE A 52 13.83 -3.27 8.75
CA ILE A 52 15.10 -2.68 8.27
C ILE A 52 14.87 -1.30 7.63
N TRP A 53 13.69 -1.07 7.07
CA TRP A 53 13.41 0.17 6.37
C TRP A 53 13.55 1.37 7.32
N PRO A 54 14.24 2.46 6.94
CA PRO A 54 14.56 3.57 7.86
C PRO A 54 13.35 4.26 8.48
N THR A 55 12.18 4.16 7.86
CA THR A 55 10.93 4.71 8.38
C THR A 55 9.99 3.61 8.87
N PRO A 56 9.26 3.80 9.98
CA PRO A 56 8.37 2.78 10.51
C PRO A 56 7.20 2.53 9.55
N VAL A 57 7.29 1.41 8.83
CA VAL A 57 6.31 0.95 7.84
C VAL A 57 5.77 -0.41 8.23
N SER A 58 4.56 -0.72 7.79
CA SER A 58 4.04 -2.09 7.91
C SER A 58 4.51 -2.95 6.75
N ASP A 59 4.56 -4.26 6.97
CA ASP A 59 4.68 -5.32 5.96
C ASP A 59 3.77 -5.06 4.74
N ARG A 60 2.52 -4.66 4.97
CA ARG A 60 1.54 -4.37 3.91
C ARG A 60 1.92 -3.15 3.09
N THR A 61 2.60 -2.18 3.70
CA THR A 61 3.12 -0.99 3.00
C THR A 61 4.30 -1.36 2.11
N ILE A 62 5.22 -2.20 2.60
CA ILE A 62 6.30 -2.80 1.81
C ILE A 62 5.71 -3.57 0.62
N GLY A 63 4.73 -4.45 0.85
CA GLY A 63 4.07 -5.21 -0.22
C GLY A 63 3.42 -4.33 -1.30
N LYS A 64 2.77 -3.22 -0.91
CA LYS A 64 2.24 -2.23 -1.87
C LYS A 64 3.35 -1.54 -2.66
N ALA A 65 4.46 -1.20 -2.01
CA ALA A 65 5.60 -0.57 -2.67
C ALA A 65 6.30 -1.53 -3.65
N LEU A 66 6.50 -2.80 -3.26
CA LEU A 66 6.99 -3.87 -4.13
C LEU A 66 6.11 -4.04 -5.38
N LYS A 67 4.79 -4.08 -5.19
CA LYS A 67 3.84 -4.14 -6.32
C LYS A 67 3.95 -2.91 -7.22
N LYS A 68 4.16 -1.72 -6.65
CA LYS A 68 4.30 -0.47 -7.43
C LYS A 68 5.57 -0.43 -8.27
N ILE A 69 6.67 -1.00 -7.78
CA ILE A 69 7.92 -1.12 -8.54
C ILE A 69 7.97 -2.37 -9.44
N GLY A 70 6.90 -3.18 -9.47
CA GLY A 70 6.85 -4.40 -10.28
C GLY A 70 7.73 -5.55 -9.77
N TYR A 71 8.16 -5.51 -8.51
CA TYR A 71 9.04 -6.54 -7.96
C TYR A 71 8.25 -7.79 -7.58
N THR A 72 8.51 -8.90 -8.28
CA THR A 72 7.91 -10.20 -8.02
C THR A 72 8.98 -11.23 -7.66
N ARG A 73 8.82 -11.90 -6.51
CA ARG A 73 9.68 -13.02 -6.11
C ARG A 73 9.33 -14.27 -6.91
N LYS A 74 10.33 -14.96 -7.48
CA LYS A 74 10.13 -16.30 -8.05
C LYS A 74 9.71 -17.27 -6.94
N LYS A 75 8.61 -18.00 -7.14
CA LYS A 75 8.13 -19.01 -6.17
C LYS A 75 9.08 -20.20 -6.10
N LYS A 76 9.22 -20.81 -4.92
CA LYS A 76 9.99 -22.05 -4.74
C LYS A 76 9.18 -23.25 -5.23
N LEU A 77 9.86 -24.30 -5.71
CA LEU A 77 9.21 -25.53 -6.20
C LEU A 77 8.36 -26.21 -5.11
N THR A 78 8.82 -26.19 -3.86
CA THR A 78 8.11 -26.75 -2.70
C THR A 78 6.75 -26.09 -2.45
N ASP A 79 6.65 -24.78 -2.71
CA ASP A 79 5.38 -24.06 -2.58
C ASP A 79 4.40 -24.51 -3.66
N ILE A 80 4.89 -24.83 -4.86
CA ILE A 80 4.07 -25.34 -5.96
C ILE A 80 3.54 -26.74 -5.62
N GLU A 81 4.40 -27.65 -5.17
CA GLU A 81 4.02 -29.00 -4.75
C GLU A 81 2.96 -28.99 -3.63
N ARG A 82 3.14 -28.11 -2.63
CA ARG A 82 2.18 -27.94 -1.54
C ARG A 82 0.80 -27.52 -2.06
N GLU A 83 0.76 -26.58 -3.00
CA GLU A 83 -0.50 -26.10 -3.60
C GLU A 83 -1.16 -27.17 -4.48
N MET A 84 -0.39 -27.94 -5.26
CA MET A 84 -0.93 -29.08 -6.01
C MET A 84 -1.57 -30.11 -5.07
N ARG A 85 -0.85 -30.51 -4.01
CA ARG A 85 -1.35 -31.48 -3.01
C ARG A 85 -2.62 -31.01 -2.29
N LYS A 86 -2.75 -29.70 -2.01
CA LYS A 86 -3.98 -29.13 -1.42
C LYS A 86 -5.17 -29.25 -2.39
N LYS A 87 -4.95 -29.00 -3.68
CA LYS A 87 -5.98 -29.08 -4.71
C LYS A 87 -6.54 -30.50 -4.84
N ASP A 88 -5.67 -31.50 -4.81
CA ASP A 88 -6.08 -32.91 -4.88
C ASP A 88 -6.95 -33.33 -3.69
N LYS A 89 -6.57 -32.92 -2.48
CA LYS A 89 -7.37 -33.15 -1.26
C LYS A 89 -8.75 -32.51 -1.32
N ASN A 90 -8.84 -31.27 -1.82
CA ASN A 90 -10.11 -30.56 -1.96
C ASN A 90 -11.04 -31.22 -2.99
N LEU A 91 -10.49 -31.73 -4.10
CA LEU A 91 -11.27 -32.48 -5.10
C LEU A 91 -11.82 -33.78 -4.54
N GLY A 92 -11.01 -34.53 -3.77
CA GLY A 92 -11.43 -35.74 -3.06
C GLY A 92 -12.61 -35.48 -2.12
N GLN A 93 -12.48 -34.50 -1.22
CA GLN A 93 -13.55 -34.14 -0.26
C GLN A 93 -14.84 -33.71 -0.97
N LYS A 94 -14.73 -32.96 -2.06
CA LYS A 94 -15.90 -32.50 -2.84
C LYS A 94 -16.58 -33.66 -3.57
N SER A 95 -15.82 -34.65 -4.04
CA SER A 95 -16.38 -35.87 -4.66
C SER A 95 -17.12 -36.73 -3.63
N GLU A 96 -16.60 -36.78 -2.40
CA GLU A 96 -17.14 -37.58 -1.31
C GLU A 96 -18.40 -36.95 -0.71
N GLN A 97 -18.43 -35.62 -0.61
CA GLN A 97 -19.64 -34.86 -0.26
C GLN A 97 -20.75 -35.03 -1.30
N ARG A 98 -20.43 -35.12 -2.61
CA ARG A 98 -21.43 -35.37 -3.66
C ARG A 98 -22.02 -36.78 -3.59
N ARG A 99 -21.18 -37.78 -3.31
CA ARG A 99 -21.63 -39.18 -3.13
C ARG A 99 -22.57 -39.35 -1.93
N LYS A 100 -22.32 -38.65 -0.83
CA LYS A 100 -23.16 -38.72 0.39
C LYS A 100 -24.48 -37.94 0.29
N LYS A 101 -24.69 -37.18 -0.79
CA LYS A 101 -25.87 -36.32 -1.00
C LYS A 101 -26.85 -36.88 -2.03
N SER A 102 -26.51 -38.03 -2.62
CA SER A 102 -27.34 -38.79 -3.55
C SER A 102 -27.89 -40.03 -2.86
#